data_AF-A0A1G1XS85-F1
#
_entry.id   AF-A0A1G1XS85-F1
#
_cell.length_a   1.000
_cell.length_b   1.000
_cell.length_c   1.000
_cell.angle_alpha   90.00
_cell.angle_beta   90.00
_cell.angle_gamma   90.00
#
_symmetry.space_group_name_H-M   'P 1'
#
loop_
_entity.id
_entity.type
_entity.pdbx_description
1 polymer ?
#
loop_
_entity_poly.entity_id
_entity_poly.type
_entity_poly.pdbx_seq_one_letter_code
_entity_poly.pdbx_strand_id
1 'polypeptide(L)'
;MEAGVKVDIAVPKKGPIHGEHGYGLKVEKTFVEINPDDYDLLIIPGGAPDGAPTTVRKEPQALVITKSFFAKNKPVVAICHGPYTLVSADVVKGRHLTSYWHDGVPEEIEAAGGIYEDKAVVVDGNLVTARYPMDLPFFTDAIMKLIQQIKK
;
A
#
# COMPACT_ATOMS: atom_id res chain seq x y z
N MET A 1 0.00 4.09 -19.83
CA MET A 1 0.60 4.36 -18.51
C MET A 1 1.60 5.48 -18.68
N GLU A 2 1.40 6.62 -18.01
CA GLU A 2 2.13 7.87 -18.26
C GLU A 2 3.64 7.78 -17.94
N ALA A 3 4.04 6.94 -17.00
CA ALA A 3 5.44 6.76 -16.60
C ALA A 3 6.20 5.64 -17.35
N GLY A 4 5.54 4.92 -18.28
CA GLY A 4 6.12 3.76 -18.96
C GLY A 4 6.50 2.60 -18.03
N VAL A 5 5.88 2.51 -16.85
CA VAL A 5 6.09 1.44 -15.86
C VAL A 5 5.09 0.33 -16.12
N LYS A 6 5.51 -0.94 -16.02
CA LYS A 6 4.59 -2.07 -16.03
C LYS A 6 3.93 -2.22 -14.66
N VAL A 7 2.60 -2.30 -14.64
CA VAL A 7 1.83 -2.48 -13.40
C VAL A 7 1.09 -3.80 -13.47
N ASP A 8 1.27 -4.63 -12.45
CA ASP A 8 0.48 -5.83 -12.21
C ASP A 8 -0.38 -5.64 -10.97
N ILE A 9 -1.61 -6.17 -10.99
CA ILE A 9 -2.52 -6.18 -9.85
C ILE A 9 -2.59 -7.61 -9.33
N ALA A 10 -2.42 -7.80 -8.03
CA ALA A 10 -2.51 -9.09 -7.37
C ALA A 10 -3.67 -9.10 -6.36
N VAL A 11 -4.41 -10.20 -6.30
CA VAL A 11 -5.59 -10.38 -5.43
C VAL A 11 -5.57 -11.77 -4.77
N PRO A 12 -6.43 -12.06 -3.77
CA PRO A 12 -6.50 -13.40 -3.19
C PRO A 12 -6.95 -14.47 -4.20
N LYS A 13 -7.87 -14.12 -5.11
CA LYS A 13 -8.46 -15.02 -6.08
C LYS A 13 -8.69 -14.32 -7.43
N LYS A 14 -8.34 -15.00 -8.53
CA LYS A 14 -8.56 -14.51 -9.89
C LYS A 14 -10.04 -14.31 -10.19
N GLY A 15 -10.33 -13.37 -11.08
CA GLY A 15 -11.68 -13.10 -11.55
C GLY A 15 -11.98 -11.60 -11.64
N PRO A 16 -13.25 -11.25 -11.91
CA PRO A 16 -13.68 -9.87 -11.86
C PRO A 16 -13.68 -9.38 -10.42
N ILE A 17 -13.02 -8.24 -10.18
CA ILE A 17 -13.14 -7.46 -8.96
C ILE A 17 -13.86 -6.16 -9.30
N HIS A 18 -14.58 -5.59 -8.34
CA HIS A 18 -15.23 -4.30 -8.49
C HIS A 18 -14.73 -3.37 -7.40
N GLY A 19 -14.32 -2.16 -7.79
CA GLY A 19 -14.12 -1.07 -6.84
C GLY A 19 -15.47 -0.64 -6.25
N GLU A 20 -15.42 0.08 -5.13
CA GLU A 20 -16.59 0.58 -4.40
C GLU A 20 -17.58 1.36 -5.30
N HIS A 21 -17.05 2.09 -6.28
CA HIS A 21 -17.83 2.88 -7.25
C HIS A 21 -18.19 2.09 -8.52
N GLY A 22 -18.19 0.75 -8.48
CA GLY A 22 -18.66 -0.12 -9.55
C GLY A 22 -17.67 -0.37 -10.69
N TYR A 23 -16.45 0.19 -10.64
CA TYR A 23 -15.45 -0.04 -11.67
C TYR A 23 -14.92 -1.48 -11.62
N GLY A 24 -15.21 -2.25 -12.66
CA GLY A 24 -14.81 -3.65 -12.79
C GLY A 24 -13.42 -3.81 -13.41
N LEU A 25 -12.58 -4.65 -12.81
CA LEU A 25 -11.28 -5.05 -13.34
C LEU A 25 -11.19 -6.57 -13.38
N LYS A 26 -10.67 -7.12 -14.47
CA LYS A 26 -10.31 -8.55 -14.53
C LYS A 26 -8.87 -8.70 -14.05
N VAL A 27 -8.68 -9.41 -12.94
CA VAL A 27 -7.34 -9.63 -12.38
C VAL A 27 -6.90 -11.08 -12.62
N GLU A 28 -5.68 -11.20 -13.15
CA GLU A 28 -5.11 -12.47 -13.62
C GLU A 28 -3.99 -13.00 -12.72
N LYS A 29 -3.49 -12.21 -11.77
CA LYS A 29 -2.47 -12.62 -10.80
C LYS A 29 -3.04 -12.70 -9.38
N THR A 30 -2.62 -13.72 -8.67
CA THR A 30 -2.91 -13.90 -7.25
C THR A 30 -1.68 -13.63 -6.40
N PHE A 31 -1.85 -13.38 -5.10
CA PHE A 31 -0.72 -13.17 -4.20
C PHE A 31 0.30 -14.33 -4.21
N VAL A 32 -0.15 -15.58 -4.37
CA VAL A 32 0.75 -16.75 -4.46
C VAL A 32 1.59 -16.79 -5.74
N GLU A 33 1.19 -16.07 -6.78
CA GLU A 33 1.90 -15.99 -8.06
C GLU A 33 2.90 -14.82 -8.10
N ILE A 34 2.97 -14.02 -7.04
CA ILE A 34 3.87 -12.87 -6.95
C ILE A 34 5.19 -13.31 -6.33
N ASN A 35 6.26 -13.21 -7.12
CA ASN A 35 7.61 -13.15 -6.59
C ASN A 35 7.99 -11.68 -6.33
N PRO A 36 8.20 -11.24 -5.06
CA PRO A 36 8.54 -9.85 -4.75
C PRO A 36 9.84 -9.36 -5.37
N ASP A 37 10.71 -10.27 -5.84
CA ASP A 37 11.96 -9.89 -6.50
C ASP A 37 11.76 -9.35 -7.91
N ASP A 38 10.64 -9.67 -8.55
CA ASP A 38 10.32 -9.22 -9.91
C ASP A 38 9.75 -7.80 -9.96
N TYR A 39 9.62 -7.13 -8.81
CA TYR A 39 8.98 -5.83 -8.67
C TYR A 39 9.85 -4.83 -7.89
N ASP A 40 9.84 -3.58 -8.33
CA ASP A 40 10.64 -2.51 -7.72
C ASP A 40 9.85 -1.65 -6.72
N LEU A 41 8.51 -1.64 -6.83
CA LEU A 41 7.61 -0.80 -6.03
C LEU A 41 6.37 -1.60 -5.62
N LEU A 42 5.95 -1.50 -4.36
CA LEU A 42 4.68 -2.03 -3.87
C LEU A 42 3.69 -0.87 -3.62
N ILE A 43 2.49 -0.98 -4.18
CA ILE A 43 1.36 -0.06 -3.92
C ILE A 43 0.28 -0.81 -3.14
N ILE A 44 -0.15 -0.26 -2.01
CA ILE A 44 -1.23 -0.81 -1.17
C ILE A 44 -2.39 0.21 -1.15
N PRO A 45 -3.40 0.05 -2.02
CA PRO A 45 -4.57 0.90 -2.03
C PRO A 45 -5.40 0.76 -0.75
N GLY A 46 -6.21 1.78 -0.48
CA GLY A 46 -7.30 1.68 0.49
C GLY A 46 -8.56 1.08 -0.11
N GLY A 47 -9.70 1.47 0.46
CA GLY A 47 -11.04 1.03 0.09
C GLY A 47 -11.92 1.02 1.33
N ALA A 48 -13.19 0.64 1.18
CA ALA A 48 -14.09 0.51 2.31
C ALA A 48 -13.46 -0.35 3.44
N PRO A 49 -13.66 0.02 4.72
CA PRO A 49 -13.04 -0.67 5.84
C PRO A 49 -13.45 -2.14 5.91
N ASP A 50 -14.64 -2.52 5.46
CA ASP A 50 -15.13 -3.91 5.35
C ASP A 50 -14.80 -4.60 4.01
N GLY A 51 -14.00 -3.94 3.16
CA GLY A 51 -13.66 -4.39 1.81
C GLY A 51 -12.24 -4.96 1.67
N ALA A 52 -11.54 -4.51 0.63
CA ALA A 52 -10.22 -5.03 0.28
C ALA A 52 -9.18 -4.90 1.42
N PRO A 53 -9.06 -3.76 2.14
CA PRO A 53 -8.06 -3.62 3.20
C PRO A 53 -8.19 -4.66 4.33
N THR A 54 -9.41 -4.94 4.82
CA THR A 54 -9.63 -5.94 5.89
C THR A 54 -9.47 -7.38 5.42
N THR A 55 -9.68 -7.64 4.13
CA THR A 55 -9.37 -8.95 3.52
C THR A 55 -7.86 -9.11 3.38
N VAL A 56 -7.19 -8.18 2.71
CA VAL A 56 -5.76 -8.26 2.38
C VAL A 56 -4.87 -8.29 3.61
N ARG A 57 -5.20 -7.55 4.68
CA ARG A 57 -4.43 -7.56 5.93
C ARG A 57 -4.41 -8.92 6.64
N LYS A 58 -5.33 -9.84 6.29
CA LYS A 58 -5.40 -11.20 6.84
C LYS A 58 -4.77 -12.24 5.91
N GLU A 59 -4.42 -11.86 4.68
CA GLU A 59 -3.87 -12.79 3.68
C GLU A 59 -2.37 -13.04 3.93
N PRO A 60 -1.96 -14.27 4.30
CA PRO A 60 -0.58 -14.54 4.68
C PRO A 60 0.44 -14.16 3.60
N GLN A 61 0.10 -14.40 2.33
CA GLN A 61 0.99 -14.07 1.22
C GLN A 61 1.12 -12.56 0.98
N ALA A 62 0.06 -11.78 1.19
CA ALA A 62 0.15 -10.33 1.11
C ALA A 62 1.09 -9.78 2.20
N LEU A 63 1.05 -10.36 3.41
CA LEU A 63 1.96 -10.00 4.50
C LEU A 63 3.40 -10.39 4.20
N VAL A 64 3.64 -11.57 3.61
CA VAL A 64 4.98 -12.02 3.17
C VAL A 64 5.55 -11.09 2.10
N ILE A 65 4.75 -10.74 1.08
CA ILE A 65 5.15 -9.79 0.04
C ILE A 65 5.54 -8.45 0.70
N THR A 66 4.66 -7.91 1.54
CA THR A 66 4.89 -6.64 2.25
C THR A 66 6.21 -6.68 3.04
N LYS A 67 6.42 -7.70 3.88
CA LYS A 67 7.66 -7.89 4.65
C LYS A 67 8.90 -7.98 3.75
N SER A 68 8.81 -8.66 2.60
CA SER A 68 9.91 -8.79 1.65
C SER A 68 10.37 -7.44 1.08
N PHE A 69 9.43 -6.54 0.77
CA PHE A 69 9.76 -5.19 0.32
C PHE A 69 10.50 -4.39 1.40
N PHE A 70 10.04 -4.43 2.65
CA PHE A 70 10.72 -3.75 3.75
C PHE A 70 12.09 -4.35 4.04
N ALA A 71 12.22 -5.68 4.05
CA ALA A 71 13.50 -6.37 4.28
C ALA A 71 14.57 -6.00 3.23
N LYS A 72 14.15 -5.67 2.02
CA LYS A 72 15.03 -5.27 0.90
C LYS A 72 15.13 -3.75 0.72
N ASN A 73 14.55 -2.98 1.65
CA ASN A 73 14.45 -1.52 1.57
C ASN A 73 13.86 -1.02 0.23
N LYS A 74 12.98 -1.82 -0.38
CA LYS A 74 12.28 -1.45 -1.62
C LYS A 74 11.16 -0.46 -1.32
N PRO A 75 10.87 0.49 -2.21
CA PRO A 75 9.76 1.41 -2.07
C PRO A 75 8.40 0.74 -1.81
N VAL A 76 7.71 1.17 -0.76
CA VAL A 76 6.33 0.79 -0.43
C VAL A 76 5.49 2.04 -0.29
N VAL A 77 4.33 2.07 -0.95
CA VAL A 77 3.41 3.19 -0.85
C VAL A 77 2.01 2.70 -0.46
N ALA A 78 1.36 3.38 0.48
CA ALA A 78 0.03 3.01 0.96
C ALA A 78 -0.87 4.22 1.13
N ILE A 79 -2.17 4.07 0.92
CA ILE A 79 -3.12 5.19 1.03
C ILE A 79 -4.39 4.77 1.78
N CYS A 80 -5.00 5.70 2.51
CA CYS A 80 -6.28 5.51 3.19
C CYS A 80 -6.20 4.38 4.23
N HIS A 81 -6.98 3.30 4.11
CA HIS A 81 -6.87 2.11 4.98
C HIS A 81 -5.77 1.12 4.59
N GLY A 82 -5.05 1.35 3.49
CA GLY A 82 -3.91 0.52 3.07
C GLY A 82 -2.87 0.25 4.17
N PRO A 83 -2.57 1.21 5.07
CA PRO A 83 -1.69 0.99 6.23
C PRO A 83 -2.11 -0.14 7.17
N TYR A 84 -3.35 -0.62 7.18
CA TYR A 84 -3.71 -1.84 7.91
C TYR A 84 -2.83 -3.04 7.53
N THR A 85 -2.49 -3.19 6.26
CA THR A 85 -1.60 -4.25 5.80
C THR A 85 -0.19 -4.05 6.35
N LEU A 86 0.28 -2.81 6.49
CA LEU A 86 1.57 -2.49 7.09
C LEU A 86 1.60 -2.82 8.59
N VAL A 87 0.53 -2.48 9.31
CA VAL A 87 0.37 -2.83 10.73
C VAL A 87 0.36 -4.35 10.90
N SER A 88 -0.48 -5.07 10.15
CA SER A 88 -0.56 -6.54 10.21
C SER A 88 0.73 -7.23 9.74
N ALA A 89 1.53 -6.58 8.90
CA ALA A 89 2.86 -7.05 8.51
C ALA A 89 3.94 -6.73 9.55
N ASP A 90 3.64 -6.02 10.64
CA ASP A 90 4.59 -5.64 11.70
C ASP A 90 5.82 -4.88 11.16
N VAL A 91 5.58 -3.94 10.24
CA VAL A 91 6.65 -3.16 9.57
C VAL A 91 6.62 -1.66 9.91
N VAL A 92 5.71 -1.23 10.81
CA VAL A 92 5.49 0.20 11.11
C VAL A 92 6.25 0.71 12.33
N LYS A 93 6.87 -0.17 13.12
CA LYS A 93 7.55 0.23 14.36
C LYS A 93 8.65 1.26 14.11
N GLY A 94 8.56 2.42 14.76
CA GLY A 94 9.48 3.55 14.64
C GLY A 94 9.37 4.32 13.32
N ARG A 95 8.39 4.00 12.47
CA ARG A 95 8.18 4.65 11.17
C ARG A 95 7.21 5.81 11.31
N HIS A 96 7.45 6.86 10.52
CA HIS A 96 6.50 7.96 10.37
C HIS A 96 5.56 7.66 9.21
N LEU A 97 4.25 7.74 9.44
CA LEU A 97 3.25 7.47 8.42
C LEU A 97 1.93 8.18 8.71
N THR A 98 1.09 8.25 7.68
CA THR A 98 -0.29 8.74 7.76
C THR A 98 -1.24 7.69 7.20
N SER A 99 -2.54 7.90 7.38
CA SER A 99 -3.61 6.98 6.96
C SER A 99 -4.95 7.71 6.92
N TYR A 100 -5.99 7.01 6.51
CA TYR A 100 -7.34 7.46 6.82
C TYR A 100 -7.50 7.64 8.32
N TRP A 101 -8.18 8.71 8.75
CA TRP A 101 -8.27 9.12 10.15
C TRP A 101 -9.47 8.49 10.89
N HIS A 102 -10.31 7.73 10.20
CA HIS A 102 -11.42 6.98 10.80
C HIS A 102 -11.12 5.46 10.82
N ASP A 103 -12.05 4.70 11.40
CA ASP A 103 -12.00 3.23 11.52
C ASP A 103 -10.81 2.69 12.33
N GLY A 104 -10.17 3.53 13.16
CA GLY A 104 -9.14 3.09 14.09
C GLY A 104 -7.75 2.89 13.47
N VAL A 105 -7.53 3.28 12.20
CA VAL A 105 -6.23 3.08 11.53
C VAL A 105 -5.09 3.81 12.26
N PRO A 106 -5.23 5.10 12.65
CA PRO A 106 -4.19 5.81 13.40
C PRO A 106 -3.84 5.13 14.73
N GLU A 107 -4.86 4.71 15.49
CA GLU A 107 -4.69 4.06 16.79
C GLU A 107 -3.97 2.70 16.65
N GLU A 108 -4.29 1.93 15.61
CA GLU A 108 -3.59 0.68 15.30
C GLU A 108 -2.12 0.91 14.90
N ILE A 109 -1.84 1.99 14.16
CA ILE A 109 -0.48 2.39 13.80
C ILE A 109 0.32 2.70 15.07
N GLU A 110 -0.23 3.55 15.94
CA GLU A 110 0.40 3.95 17.21
C GLU A 110 0.61 2.76 18.14
N ALA A 111 -0.39 1.86 18.26
CA ALA A 111 -0.31 0.64 19.07
C ALA A 111 0.78 -0.33 18.57
N ALA A 112 1.03 -0.37 17.27
CA ALA A 112 2.13 -1.13 16.66
C ALA A 112 3.50 -0.40 16.74
N GLY A 113 3.55 0.77 17.39
CA GLY A 113 4.76 1.56 17.59
C GLY A 113 5.15 2.43 16.41
N GLY A 114 4.25 2.64 15.44
CA GLY A 114 4.40 3.67 14.42
C GLY A 114 4.09 5.07 14.96
N ILE A 115 4.51 6.09 14.21
CA ILE A 115 4.32 7.51 14.54
C ILE A 115 3.31 8.06 13.52
N TYR A 116 2.06 8.21 13.95
CA TYR A 116 1.02 8.77 13.10
C TYR A 116 1.21 10.30 12.95
N GLU A 117 1.10 10.78 11.71
CA GLU A 117 1.08 12.20 11.41
C GLU A 117 -0.14 12.56 10.57
N ASP A 118 -0.94 13.52 11.02
CA ASP A 118 -2.03 14.08 10.19
C ASP A 118 -1.45 15.05 9.15
N LYS A 119 -0.92 14.48 8.06
CA LYS A 119 -0.37 15.20 6.90
C LYS A 119 -0.89 14.59 5.61
N ALA A 120 -1.02 15.41 4.57
CA ALA A 120 -1.49 14.95 3.25
C ALA A 120 -0.66 13.78 2.72
N VAL A 121 0.66 13.88 2.85
CA VAL A 121 1.61 12.82 2.53
C VAL A 121 2.70 12.80 3.58
N VAL A 122 3.09 11.60 4.00
CA VAL A 122 4.29 11.36 4.81
C VAL A 122 5.26 10.52 3.98
N VAL A 123 6.51 10.99 3.89
CA VAL A 123 7.62 10.28 3.26
C VAL A 123 8.63 9.95 4.35
N ASP A 124 8.81 8.67 4.62
CA ASP A 124 9.76 8.16 5.61
C ASP A 124 10.65 7.11 4.95
N GLY A 125 11.82 7.51 4.46
CA GLY A 125 12.73 6.62 3.73
C GLY A 125 12.07 5.96 2.52
N ASN A 126 11.95 4.63 2.55
CA ASN A 126 11.31 3.84 1.50
C ASN A 126 9.77 3.77 1.60
N LEU A 127 9.16 4.35 2.64
CA LEU A 127 7.71 4.33 2.85
C LEU A 127 7.09 5.68 2.49
N VAL A 128 6.05 5.66 1.66
CA VAL A 128 5.21 6.83 1.38
C VAL A 128 3.78 6.52 1.73
N THR A 129 3.13 7.39 2.51
CA THR A 129 1.73 7.20 2.88
C THR A 129 0.90 8.46 2.65
N ALA A 130 -0.39 8.29 2.37
CA ALA A 130 -1.36 9.37 2.17
C ALA A 130 -2.71 9.03 2.82
N ARG A 131 -3.51 10.06 3.16
CA ARG A 131 -4.71 9.85 4.00
C ARG A 131 -5.94 9.41 3.23
N TYR A 132 -6.20 9.94 2.02
CA TYR A 132 -7.48 9.75 1.31
C TYR A 132 -7.38 10.27 -0.14
N PRO A 133 -8.39 10.05 -1.01
CA PRO A 133 -8.30 10.38 -2.43
C PRO A 133 -7.98 11.85 -2.77
N MET A 134 -8.31 12.81 -1.92
CA MET A 134 -7.97 14.23 -2.19
C MET A 134 -6.47 14.51 -2.08
N ASP A 135 -5.72 13.66 -1.38
CA ASP A 135 -4.27 13.78 -1.26
C ASP A 135 -3.53 13.08 -2.43
N LEU A 136 -4.27 12.52 -3.41
CA LEU A 136 -3.69 11.84 -4.57
C LEU A 136 -2.65 12.69 -5.33
N PRO A 137 -2.82 14.00 -5.57
CA PRO A 137 -1.79 14.78 -6.27
C PRO A 137 -0.43 14.73 -5.57
N PHE A 138 -0.42 14.91 -4.25
CA PHE A 138 0.81 14.82 -3.45
C PHE A 138 1.36 13.40 -3.41
N PHE A 139 0.48 12.40 -3.33
CA PHE A 139 0.85 10.98 -3.27
C PHE A 139 1.48 10.52 -4.59
N THR A 140 0.86 10.87 -5.72
CA THR A 140 1.38 10.54 -7.05
C THR A 140 2.70 11.25 -7.33
N ASP A 141 2.86 12.51 -6.90
CA ASP A 141 4.13 13.23 -7.04
C ASP A 141 5.26 12.54 -6.27
N ALA A 142 4.98 12.06 -5.05
CA ALA A 142 5.95 11.30 -4.27
C ALA A 142 6.30 9.95 -4.92
N ILE A 143 5.30 9.22 -5.43
CA ILE A 143 5.51 7.97 -6.18
C ILE A 143 6.36 8.20 -7.44
N MET A 144 6.09 9.27 -8.19
CA MET A 144 6.84 9.59 -9.40
C MET A 144 8.32 9.88 -9.11
N LYS A 145 8.62 10.55 -7.97
CA LYS A 145 10.01 10.74 -7.51
C LYS A 145 10.68 9.42 -7.19
N LEU A 146 9.99 8.48 -6.53
CA LEU A 146 10.51 7.13 -6.26
C LEU A 146 10.79 6.37 -7.57
N ILE A 147 9.86 6.39 -8.52
CA ILE A 147 10.04 5.73 -9.83
C ILE A 147 11.26 6.31 -10.58
N GLN A 148 11.47 7.62 -10.52
CA GLN A 148 12.64 8.25 -11.14
C GLN A 148 13.96 7.86 -10.47
N GLN A 149 13.96 7.56 -9.17
CA GLN A 149 15.14 7.08 -8.45
C GLN A 149 15.47 5.62 -8.79
N ILE A 150 14.44 4.77 -8.96
CA ILE A 150 14.60 3.36 -9.35
C ILE A 150 15.21 3.22 -10.76
N LYS A 151 14.85 4.11 -11.68
CA LYS A 151 15.32 4.09 -13.08
C LYS A 151 16.76 4.58 -13.27
N LYS A 152 17.40 5.15 -12.24
CA LYS A 152 18.78 5.63 -12.29
C LYS A 152 19.74 4.52 -11.91
#